data_AF-A0A380FJM1-F1
#
_entry.id   AF-A0A380FJM1-F1
#
_cell.length_a   1.000
_cell.length_b   1.000
_cell.length_c   1.000
_cell.angle_alpha   90.00
_cell.angle_beta   90.00
_cell.angle_gamma   90.00
#
_symmetry.space_group_name_H-M   'P 1'
#
loop_
_entity.id
_entity.type
_entity.pdbx_description
1 polymer ?
#
loop_
_entity_poly.entity_id
_entity_poly.type
_entity_poly.pdbx_seq_one_letter_code
_entity_poly.pdbx_strand_id
1 'polypeptide(L)' 'MFGVDEGSEIRCRIRSKGIVINDIASDFGGGGHPNASGVSVADWDRFNELADALNNKL' A
#
# COMPACT_ATOMS: atom_id res chain seq x y z
N MET A 1 -2.22 3.97 6.39
CA MET A 1 -1.33 2.89 5.90
C MET A 1 -0.53 2.35 7.07
N PHE A 2 -0.21 1.06 7.06
CA PHE A 2 0.58 0.41 8.11
C PHE A 2 1.57 -0.58 7.47
N GLY A 3 2.84 -0.54 7.87
CA GLY A 3 3.90 -1.43 7.40
C GLY A 3 4.50 -2.23 8.54
N VAL A 4 4.80 -3.51 8.29
CA VAL A 4 5.55 -4.39 9.20
C VAL A 4 6.72 -4.97 8.43
N ASP A 5 7.92 -4.83 8.97
CA ASP A 5 9.11 -5.50 8.46
C ASP A 5 9.06 -6.99 8.82
N GLU A 6 8.92 -7.86 7.80
CA GLU A 6 8.94 -9.32 7.93
C GLU A 6 10.34 -9.91 7.62
N GLY A 7 11.37 -9.06 7.54
CA GLY A 7 12.78 -9.41 7.34
C GLY A 7 13.19 -9.44 5.87
N SER A 8 12.41 -10.08 5.01
CA SER A 8 12.65 -10.11 3.55
C SER A 8 11.86 -9.07 2.78
N GLU A 9 10.78 -8.56 3.38
CA GLU A 9 9.87 -7.59 2.78
C GLU A 9 9.15 -6.81 3.88
N ILE A 10 8.63 -5.64 3.50
CA ILE A 10 7.78 -4.83 4.35
C ILE A 10 6.34 -5.04 3.90
N ARG A 11 5.58 -5.73 4.73
CA ARG A 11 4.17 -6.01 4.48
C ARG A 11 3.32 -4.81 4.83
N CYS A 12 2.73 -4.21 3.80
CA CYS A 12 1.89 -3.03 3.88
C CYS A 12 0.40 -3.40 3.88
N ARG A 13 -0.36 -2.82 4.81
CA ARG A 13 -1.82 -2.89 4.86
C ARG A 13 -2.40 -1.50 4.69
N ILE A 14 -3.27 -1.36 3.69
CA ILE A 14 -3.88 -0.08 3.34
C ILE A 14 -5.41 -0.18 3.42
N ARG A 15 -6.01 0.86 3.98
CA ARG A 15 -7.43 0.96 4.28
C ARG A 15 -7.91 2.37 3.96
N SER A 16 -9.12 2.47 3.43
CA SER A 16 -9.78 3.74 3.10
C SER A 16 -11.22 3.72 3.59
N LYS A 17 -11.77 4.90 3.93
CA LYS A 17 -13.16 5.04 4.37
C LYS A 17 -14.14 5.40 3.25
N GLY A 18 -13.66 5.73 2.04
CA GLY A 18 -14.54 6.19 0.97
C GLY A 18 -13.91 6.33 -0.41
N ILE A 19 -12.59 6.30 -0.51
CA ILE A 19 -11.85 6.33 -1.77
C ILE A 19 -11.38 4.92 -2.10
N VAL A 20 -11.55 4.51 -3.36
CA VAL A 20 -11.04 3.24 -3.87
C VAL A 20 -9.50 3.33 -3.98
N ILE A 21 -8.80 2.38 -3.36
CA ILE A 21 -7.33 2.34 -3.20
C ILE A 21 -6.68 1.04 -3.72
N ASN A 22 -7.48 0.09 -4.21
CA ASN A 22 -6.95 -1.21 -4.66
C ASN A 22 -6.14 -1.12 -5.95
N ASP A 23 -6.42 -0.12 -6.79
CA ASP A 23 -5.63 0.18 -7.98
C ASP A 23 -4.22 0.65 -7.63
N ILE A 24 -4.07 1.56 -6.65
CA ILE A 24 -2.77 1.93 -6.11
C ILE A 24 -2.05 0.70 -5.53
N ALA A 25 -2.78 -0.19 -4.84
CA ALA A 25 -2.19 -1.44 -4.36
C ALA A 25 -1.64 -2.28 -5.53
N SER A 26 -2.39 -2.40 -6.62
CA SER A 26 -2.01 -3.16 -7.81
C SER A 26 -0.84 -2.56 -8.57
N ASP A 27 -0.72 -1.23 -8.64
CA ASP A 27 0.42 -0.54 -9.26
C ASP A 27 1.75 -0.85 -8.55
N PHE A 28 1.68 -1.21 -7.26
CA PHE A 28 2.84 -1.61 -6.46
C PHE A 28 2.99 -3.13 -6.34
N GLY A 29 2.30 -3.91 -7.18
CA GLY A 29 2.40 -5.37 -7.21
C GLY A 29 1.58 -6.09 -6.13
N GLY A 30 0.70 -5.37 -5.44
CA GLY A 30 -0.26 -5.92 -4.49
C GLY A 30 -1.68 -6.02 -5.06
N GLY A 31 -2.67 -5.85 -4.17
CA GLY A 31 -4.08 -5.88 -4.55
C GLY A 31 -5.03 -6.06 -3.37
N GLY A 32 -6.29 -6.34 -3.69
CA GLY A 32 -7.33 -6.63 -2.69
C GLY A 32 -8.66 -5.95 -3.00
N HIS A 33 -9.47 -5.75 -1.95
CA HIS A 33 -10.77 -5.08 -2.09
C HIS A 33 -10.62 -3.57 -2.25
N PRO A 34 -11.60 -2.89 -2.90
CA PRO A 34 -11.54 -1.45 -3.20
C PRO A 34 -11.09 -0.55 -2.04
N ASN A 35 -11.57 -0.81 -0.82
CA ASN A 35 -11.25 0.01 0.35
C ASN A 35 -10.28 -0.66 1.33
N ALA A 36 -9.78 -1.85 0.98
CA ALA A 36 -9.06 -2.73 1.87
C ALA A 36 -8.09 -3.63 1.08
N SER A 37 -6.85 -3.16 0.93
CA SER A 37 -5.84 -3.78 0.08
C SER A 37 -4.52 -4.00 0.83
N GLY A 38 -3.61 -4.76 0.23
CA GLY A 38 -2.29 -5.04 0.77
C GLY A 38 -1.23 -5.06 -0.34
N VAL A 39 0.00 -4.75 0.05
CA VAL A 39 1.19 -4.69 -0.82
C VAL A 39 2.38 -5.20 0.01
N SER A 40 3.32 -5.91 -0.59
CA SER A 40 4.64 -6.17 0.01
C SER A 40 5.68 -5.40 -0.77
N VAL A 41 6.48 -4.58 -0.09
CA VAL A 41 7.54 -3.77 -0.71
C VAL A 41 8.91 -4.20 -0.20
N ALA A 42 9.95 -4.01 -1.01
CA ALA A 42 11.30 -4.48 -0.69
C ALA A 42 11.99 -3.64 0.41
N ASP A 43 11.67 -2.35 0.49
CA ASP A 43 12.36 -1.40 1.36
C ASP A 43 11.44 -0.22 1.75
N TRP A 44 11.92 0.58 2.70
CA TRP A 44 11.19 1.73 3.23
C TRP A 44 11.07 2.88 2.22
N ASP A 45 11.93 2.94 1.21
CA ASP A 45 11.82 3.94 0.14
C ASP A 45 10.60 3.66 -0.73
N ARG A 46 10.42 2.40 -1.14
CA ARG A 46 9.22 1.96 -1.87
C ARG A 46 7.96 2.03 -0.99
N PHE A 47 8.08 1.87 0.32
CA PHE A 47 7.00 2.15 1.28
C PHE A 47 6.58 3.63 1.23
N ASN A 48 7.55 4.55 1.22
CA ASN A 48 7.27 5.99 1.15
C ASN A 48 6.62 6.37 -0.19
N GLU A 49 7.09 5.80 -1.31
CA GLU A 49 6.45 6.00 -2.62
C GLU A 49 4.99 5.53 -2.64
N LEU A 50 4.68 4.40 -1.99
CA LEU A 50 3.30 3.92 -1.83
C LEU A 50 2.47 4.89 -0.96
N ALA A 51 3.05 5.43 0.10
CA ALA A 51 2.39 6.42 0.95
C ALA A 51 2.08 7.71 0.18
N ASP A 52 3.01 8.20 -0.62
CA ASP A 52 2.84 9.39 -1.46
C ASP A 52 1.78 9.16 -2.55
N ALA A 53 1.76 8.00 -3.19
CA ALA A 53 0.74 7.64 -4.17
C ALA A 53 -0.68 7.63 -3.55
N LEU A 54 -0.81 7.13 -2.32
CA LEU A 54 -2.08 7.17 -1.58
C LEU A 54 -2.47 8.59 -1.19
N ASN A 55 -1.51 9.41 -0.74
CA ASN A 55 -1.75 10.80 -0.35
C ASN A 55 -2.18 11.67 -1.54
N ASN A 56 -1.58 11.47 -2.72
CA ASN A 56 -1.95 12.18 -3.95
C ASN A 56 -3.34 11.80 -4.50
N LYS A 57 -3.93 10.73 -3.97
CA LYS A 57 -5.28 10.27 -4.34
C LYS A 57 -6.38 10.83 -3.44
N LEU A 58 -6.02 11.42 -2.30
CA LEU A 58 -6.93 12.11 -1.39
C LEU A 58 -7.32 13.48 -1.94
#